data_AF-A0A1A5HNP3-F1
#
_entry.id   AF-A0A1A5HNP3-F1
#
_cell.length_a   1.000
_cell.length_b   1.000
_cell.length_c   1.000
_cell.angle_alpha   90.00
_cell.angle_beta   90.00
_cell.angle_gamma   90.00
#
_symmetry.space_group_name_H-M   'P 1'
#
loop_
_entity.id
_entity.type
_entity.pdbx_description
1 polymer ?
#
loop_
_entity_poly.entity_id
_entity_poly.type
_entity_poly.pdbx_seq_one_letter_code
_entity_poly.pdbx_strand_id
1 'polypeptide(L)' 'MVDEHERLSAATNDTVRRLVNETGITTAQAHELVAFLGPHNWTSLLREARILNPKGLKAV' A
#
# COMPACT_ATOMS: atom_id res chain seq x y z
N MET A 1 13.15 -10.37 -22.87
CA MET A 1 12.14 -9.30 -22.89
C MET A 1 11.45 -9.41 -21.55
N VAL A 2 11.77 -8.52 -20.59
CA VAL A 2 11.19 -8.60 -19.24
C VAL A 2 9.71 -8.30 -19.36
N ASP A 3 8.87 -9.25 -18.98
CA ASP A 3 7.43 -9.18 -19.11
C ASP A 3 6.89 -7.98 -18.31
N GLU A 4 6.03 -7.17 -18.92
CA GLU A 4 5.40 -6.02 -18.23
C GLU A 4 4.66 -6.45 -16.96
N HIS A 5 4.22 -7.71 -16.91
CA HIS A 5 3.60 -8.34 -15.75
C HIS A 5 4.55 -8.45 -14.54
N GLU A 6 5.84 -8.69 -14.78
CA GLU A 6 6.87 -8.73 -13.73
C GLU A 6 7.14 -7.32 -13.18
N ARG A 7 7.11 -6.31 -14.06
CA ARG A 7 7.25 -4.90 -13.66
C ARG A 7 6.04 -4.40 -12.86
N LEU A 8 4.83 -4.77 -13.25
CA LEU A 8 3.60 -4.43 -12.53
C LEU A 8 3.55 -5.12 -11.16
N SER A 9 4.02 -6.37 -11.08
CA SER A 9 4.17 -7.10 -9.82
C SER A 9 5.20 -6.43 -8.91
N ALA A 10 6.37 -6.02 -9.43
CA ALA A 10 7.39 -5.32 -8.64
C ALA A 10 6.86 -3.99 -8.09
N ALA A 11 6.21 -3.16 -8.93
CA ALA A 11 5.62 -1.89 -8.50
C ALA A 11 4.54 -2.07 -7.43
N THR A 12 3.73 -3.14 -7.54
CA THR A 12 2.72 -3.51 -6.53
C THR A 12 3.38 -3.85 -5.19
N ASN A 13 4.44 -4.65 -5.22
CA ASN A 13 5.17 -5.04 -4.01
C ASN A 13 5.84 -3.83 -3.32
N ASP A 14 6.40 -2.91 -4.09
CA ASP A 14 6.98 -1.68 -3.56
C ASP A 14 5.92 -0.76 -2.92
N THR A 15 4.75 -0.60 -3.56
CA THR A 15 3.63 0.15 -2.99
C THR A 15 3.14 -0.48 -1.69
N VAL A 16 2.99 -1.80 -1.64
CA VAL A 16 2.56 -2.53 -0.44
C VAL A 16 3.55 -2.31 0.71
N ARG A 17 4.86 -2.50 0.46
CA ARG A 17 5.90 -2.28 1.48
C ARG A 17 5.90 -0.85 1.99
N ARG A 18 5.77 0.13 1.09
CA ARG A 18 5.69 1.54 1.46
C ARG A 18 4.46 1.82 2.31
N LEU A 19 3.30 1.27 1.96
CA LEU A 19 2.05 1.50 2.68
C LEU A 19 2.09 0.94 4.11
N VAL A 20 2.63 -0.27 4.28
CA VAL A 20 2.86 -0.88 5.60
C VAL A 20 3.77 -0.01 6.46
N ASN A 21 4.91 0.45 5.91
CA ASN A 21 5.87 1.26 6.66
C ASN A 21 5.31 2.63 7.07
N GLU A 22 4.54 3.28 6.19
CA GLU A 22 4.02 4.65 6.41
C GLU A 22 2.81 4.69 7.35
N THR A 23 2.06 3.58 7.45
CA THR A 23 0.76 3.58 8.14
C THR A 23 0.65 2.54 9.25
N GLY A 24 1.60 1.59 9.31
CA GLY A 24 1.62 0.51 10.28
C GLY A 24 0.49 -0.52 10.10
N ILE A 25 -0.24 -0.50 8.97
CA ILE A 25 -1.20 -1.55 8.65
C ILE A 25 -0.47 -2.87 8.34
N THR A 26 -1.18 -3.98 8.41
CA THR A 26 -0.61 -5.28 8.03
C THR A 26 -0.38 -5.39 6.52
N THR A 27 0.55 -6.24 6.11
CA THR A 27 0.81 -6.54 4.69
C THR A 27 -0.44 -7.03 3.96
N ALA A 28 -1.28 -7.83 4.63
CA ALA A 28 -2.55 -8.31 4.07
C ALA A 28 -3.50 -7.14 3.75
N GLN A 29 -3.71 -6.22 4.69
CA GLN A 29 -4.51 -5.02 4.48
C GLN A 29 -3.95 -4.13 3.36
N ALA A 30 -2.63 -3.99 3.28
CA ALA A 30 -1.99 -3.23 2.21
C ALA A 30 -2.21 -3.88 0.83
N HIS A 31 -2.15 -5.20 0.72
CA HIS A 31 -2.46 -5.92 -0.52
C HIS A 31 -3.93 -5.72 -0.93
N GLU A 32 -4.87 -5.80 0.02
CA GLU A 32 -6.29 -5.57 -0.26
C GLU A 32 -6.54 -4.15 -0.79
N LEU A 33 -5.95 -3.14 -0.16
CA LEU A 33 -6.06 -1.75 -0.60
C LEU A 33 -5.47 -1.54 -1.99
N VAL A 34 -4.29 -2.11 -2.27
CA VAL A 34 -3.64 -2.00 -3.58
C VAL A 34 -4.40 -2.76 -4.66
N ALA A 35 -4.99 -3.91 -4.34
CA ALA A 35 -5.85 -4.65 -5.26
C ALA A 35 -7.14 -3.89 -5.58
N PHE A 36 -7.71 -3.17 -4.62
CA PHE A 36 -8.96 -2.43 -4.79
C PHE A 36 -8.78 -1.07 -5.48
N LEU A 37 -7.75 -0.31 -5.10
CA LEU A 37 -7.52 1.07 -5.58
C LEU A 37 -6.47 1.19 -6.67
N GLY A 38 -5.69 0.13 -6.89
CA GLY A 38 -4.54 0.10 -7.77
C GLY A 38 -3.26 0.64 -7.11
N PRO A 39 -2.07 0.17 -7.54
CA PRO A 39 -0.79 0.53 -6.93
C PRO A 39 -0.35 1.97 -7.19
N HIS A 40 -0.99 2.69 -8.12
CA HIS A 40 -0.64 4.05 -8.51
C HIS A 40 -1.43 5.13 -7.76
N ASN A 41 -2.48 4.77 -7.00
CA ASN A 41 -3.36 5.73 -6.33
C ASN A 41 -2.92 6.02 -4.88
N TRP A 42 -1.72 6.56 -4.72
CA TRP A 42 -1.06 6.72 -3.41
C TRP A 42 -1.88 7.53 -2.39
N THR A 43 -2.52 8.62 -2.82
CA THR A 43 -3.30 9.49 -1.92
C THR A 43 -4.50 8.76 -1.32
N SER A 44 -5.21 7.97 -2.12
CA SER A 44 -6.36 7.17 -1.65
C SER A 44 -5.88 6.00 -0.78
N LEU A 45 -4.80 5.32 -1.17
CA LEU A 45 -4.19 4.25 -0.37
C LEU A 45 -3.83 4.74 1.03
N LEU A 46 -3.17 5.90 1.15
CA LEU A 46 -2.81 6.48 2.45
C LEU A 46 -4.03 6.85 3.29
N ARG A 47 -5.08 7.41 2.68
CA ARG A 47 -6.31 7.75 3.38
C ARG A 47 -6.94 6.51 4.00
N GLU A 48 -7.19 5.49 3.19
CA GLU A 48 -7.84 4.26 3.63
C GLU A 48 -6.98 3.51 4.65
N ALA A 49 -5.67 3.43 4.43
CA ALA A 49 -4.75 2.80 5.38
C ALA A 49 -4.74 3.49 6.76
N ARG A 50 -4.83 4.83 6.80
CA ARG A 50 -4.95 5.59 8.05
C ARG A 50 -6.29 5.38 8.76
N ILE A 51 -7.37 5.15 8.00
CA ILE A 51 -8.67 4.78 8.56
C ILE A 51 -8.61 3.38 9.18
N LEU A 52 -7.90 2.44 8.54
CA LEU A 52 -7.71 1.07 9.03
C LEU A 52 -6.84 1.00 10.30
N ASN A 53 -5.83 1.87 10.42
CA ASN A 53 -4.98 1.94 11.61
C ASN A 53 -4.85 3.37 12.15
N PRO A 54 -5.87 3.88 12.89
CA PRO A 54 -5.83 5.22 13.45
C PRO A 54 -4.74 5.40 14.53
N LYS A 55 -4.19 4.29 15.06
CA LYS A 55 -3.12 4.29 16.07
C LYS A 55 -1.72 4.43 15.48
N GLY A 56 -1.54 4.21 14.17
CA GLY A 56 -0.27 4.50 13.47
C GLY A 56 0.08 5.99 13.51
N LEU A 57 -0.91 6.84 13.75
CA LEU A 57 -0.77 8.29 13.99
C LEU A 57 -0.48 8.60 15.48
N LYS A 58 0.33 7.80 16.17
CA LYS A 58 0.78 8.22 17.51
C LYS A 58 1.86 9.29 17.36
N ALA A 59 1.40 10.52 17.57
CA ALA A 59 2.11 11.75 17.85
C ALA A 59 3.59 11.57 18.22
N VAL A 60 4.46 12.13 17.37
CA VAL A 60 5.70 12.75 17.83
C VAL A 60 5.41 14.22 18.13
#